data_AF-A0A0E9XPC1-F1
#
_entry.id   AF-A0A0E9XPC1-F1
#
_cell.length_a   1.000
_cell.length_b   1.000
_cell.length_c   1.000
_cell.angle_alpha   90.00
_cell.angle_beta   90.00
_cell.angle_gamma   90.00
#
_symmetry.space_group_name_H-M   'P 1'
#
loop_
_entity.id
_entity.type
_entity.pdbx_description
1 polymer ?
#
loop_
_entity_poly.entity_id
_entity_poly.type
_entity_poly.pdbx_seq_one_letter_code
_entity_poly.pdbx_strand_id
1 'polypeptide(L)'
;MACQPFTFGGCLGNQNNFVTEKECLQSCRTEAVCRLPIDVGSCTTHAELWGFDSAAGKCVSFKYGGCKGNGNKFYSQKECNEYCGVVKDGDEELLKTN
;
A
#
# COMPACT_ATOMS: atom_id res chain seq x y z
N MET A 1 -5.57 -3.17 6.51
CA MET A 1 -4.51 -2.32 7.11
C MET A 1 -4.68 -0.90 6.64
N ALA A 2 -4.60 0.08 7.55
CA ALA A 2 -4.63 1.51 7.25
C ALA A 2 -3.84 2.25 8.34
N CYS A 3 -3.24 3.39 7.98
CA CYS A 3 -2.56 4.26 8.94
C CYS A 3 -3.52 5.35 9.41
N GLN A 4 -3.65 5.52 10.72
CA GLN A 4 -4.58 6.48 11.31
C GLN A 4 -3.83 7.41 12.26
N PRO A 5 -4.12 8.72 12.24
CA PRO A 5 -3.53 9.66 13.17
C PRO A 5 -4.06 9.40 14.59
N PHE A 6 -3.20 9.59 15.57
CA PHE A 6 -3.55 9.58 16.99
C PHE A 6 -2.77 10.66 17.73
N THR A 7 -3.24 11.03 18.92
CA THR A 7 -2.52 11.99 19.77
C THR A 7 -1.47 11.26 20.59
N PHE A 8 -0.20 11.56 20.33
CA PHE A 8 0.92 11.05 21.12
C PHE A 8 1.32 12.05 22.21
N GLY A 9 1.43 11.59 23.45
CA GLY A 9 1.76 12.44 24.61
C GLY A 9 3.22 12.92 24.68
N GLY A 10 4.09 12.50 23.75
CA GLY A 10 5.46 13.00 23.62
C GLY A 10 6.56 12.13 24.24
N CYS A 11 6.24 11.12 25.06
CA CYS A 11 7.22 10.17 25.61
C CYS A 11 6.62 8.77 25.83
N LEU A 12 7.48 7.77 26.12
CA LEU A 12 7.10 6.38 26.43
C LEU A 12 6.20 5.71 25.36
N GLY A 13 6.44 6.01 24.09
CA GLY A 13 5.74 5.40 22.96
C GLY A 13 6.29 4.03 22.58
N ASN A 14 5.74 3.46 21.50
CA ASN A 14 6.23 2.25 20.85
C ASN A 14 6.55 2.52 19.36
N GLN A 15 6.98 1.49 18.63
CA GLN A 15 7.41 1.59 17.23
C GLN A 15 6.26 1.86 16.23
N ASN A 16 4.99 1.73 16.64
CA ASN A 16 3.83 2.06 15.81
C ASN A 16 3.44 3.54 15.97
N ASN A 17 4.40 4.42 15.74
CA ASN A 17 4.26 5.87 15.81
C ASN A 17 5.13 6.50 14.71
N PHE A 18 4.49 7.11 13.73
CA PHE A 18 5.13 7.63 12.52
C PHE A 18 4.67 9.06 12.26
N VAL A 19 5.58 9.89 11.74
CA VAL A 19 5.29 11.30 11.45
C VAL A 19 4.40 11.43 10.23
N THR A 20 4.62 10.57 9.22
CA THR A 20 3.86 10.60 7.97
C THR A 20 3.12 9.29 7.68
N GLU A 21 2.03 9.39 6.91
CA GLU A 21 1.33 8.21 6.40
C GLU A 21 2.25 7.32 5.56
N LYS A 22 3.16 7.93 4.79
CA LYS A 22 4.15 7.23 3.97
C LYS A 22 5.03 6.29 4.77
N GLU A 23 5.63 6.81 5.84
CA GLU A 23 6.51 6.02 6.71
C GLU A 23 5.75 4.87 7.36
N CYS A 24 4.55 5.14 7.90
CA CYS A 24 3.69 4.11 8.48
C CYS A 24 3.38 2.99 7.46
N LEU A 25 3.01 3.35 6.23
CA LEU A 25 2.72 2.38 5.18
C LEU A 25 3.98 1.59 4.79
N GLN A 26 5.11 2.24 4.60
CA GLN A 26 6.35 1.56 4.20
C GLN A 26 6.88 0.62 5.29
N SER A 27 6.66 0.95 6.57
CA SER A 27 7.11 0.11 7.69
C SER A 27 6.13 -1.02 8.04
N CYS A 28 4.82 -0.84 7.88
CA CYS A 28 3.83 -1.77 8.41
C CYS A 28 2.95 -2.48 7.34
N ARG A 29 3.03 -2.09 6.07
CA ARG A 29 2.22 -2.69 5.00
C ARG A 29 2.67 -4.12 4.70
N THR A 30 1.70 -4.98 4.41
CA THR A 30 1.91 -6.38 4.00
C THR A 30 1.15 -6.65 2.69
N GLU A 31 1.43 -7.77 2.02
CA GLU A 31 0.76 -8.17 0.76
C GLU A 31 -0.78 -8.34 0.92
N ALA A 32 -1.30 -8.41 2.16
CA ALA A 32 -2.74 -8.44 2.41
C ALA A 32 -3.47 -7.20 1.84
N VAL A 33 -2.78 -6.07 1.68
CA VAL A 33 -3.37 -4.85 1.12
C VAL A 33 -3.73 -4.96 -0.36
N CYS A 34 -3.08 -5.87 -1.10
CA CYS A 34 -3.36 -6.08 -2.52
C CYS A 34 -4.80 -6.58 -2.78
N ARG A 35 -5.50 -7.03 -1.73
CA ARG A 35 -6.91 -7.47 -1.78
C ARG A 35 -7.90 -6.39 -1.32
N LEU A 36 -7.41 -5.23 -0.88
CA LEU A 36 -8.27 -4.12 -0.46
C LEU A 36 -8.70 -3.29 -1.68
N PRO A 37 -9.87 -2.63 -1.64
CA PRO A 37 -10.26 -1.70 -2.69
C PRO A 37 -9.30 -0.52 -2.74
N ILE A 38 -9.08 0.03 -3.94
CA ILE A 38 -8.43 1.35 -4.08
C ILE A 38 -9.34 2.39 -3.43
N ASP A 39 -8.83 3.11 -2.44
CA ASP A 39 -9.60 4.08 -1.65
C ASP A 39 -9.02 5.48 -1.81
N VAL A 40 -9.80 6.35 -2.47
CA VAL A 40 -9.46 7.76 -2.72
C VAL A 40 -9.45 8.58 -1.43
N GLY A 41 -10.15 8.15 -0.39
CA GLY A 41 -10.34 8.94 0.82
C GLY A 41 -11.31 10.13 0.63
N SER A 42 -11.56 10.87 1.70
CA SER A 42 -12.59 11.94 1.73
C SER A 42 -12.04 13.36 1.54
N CYS A 43 -10.72 13.53 1.49
CA CYS A 43 -10.09 14.84 1.29
C CYS A 43 -9.94 15.16 -0.22
N THR A 44 -9.57 16.40 -0.55
CA THR A 44 -9.48 16.92 -1.93
C THR A 44 -8.11 17.47 -2.30
N THR A 45 -7.08 17.17 -1.50
CA THR A 45 -5.68 17.49 -1.81
C THR A 45 -5.12 16.38 -2.71
N HIS A 46 -5.49 16.46 -4.00
CA HIS A 46 -5.20 15.42 -4.97
C HIS A 46 -3.69 15.15 -5.11
N ALA A 47 -3.29 13.90 -4.91
CA ALA A 47 -1.97 13.39 -5.23
C ALA A 47 -2.11 12.15 -6.14
N GLU A 48 -1.29 12.06 -7.18
CA GLU A 48 -1.25 10.86 -8.01
C GLU A 48 -0.42 9.78 -7.31
N LEU A 49 -1.05 8.66 -6.98
CA LEU A 49 -0.46 7.50 -6.33
C LEU A 49 -0.85 6.23 -7.07
N TRP A 50 -0.30 5.11 -6.66
CA TRP A 50 -0.52 3.79 -7.28
C TRP A 50 -1.31 2.88 -6.34
N GLY A 51 -2.21 2.07 -6.89
CA GLY A 51 -2.97 1.05 -6.18
C GLY A 51 -3.05 -0.21 -7.04
N PHE A 52 -3.18 -1.37 -6.42
CA PHE A 52 -3.38 -2.62 -7.13
C PHE A 52 -4.88 -2.82 -7.41
N ASP A 53 -5.22 -2.92 -8.69
CA ASP A 53 -6.55 -3.33 -9.12
C ASP A 53 -6.58 -4.86 -9.22
N SER A 54 -7.20 -5.50 -8.23
CA SER A 54 -7.29 -6.95 -8.18
C SER A 54 -8.19 -7.56 -9.25
N ALA A 55 -9.13 -6.78 -9.81
CA ALA A 55 -9.98 -7.24 -10.91
C ALA A 55 -9.21 -7.22 -12.24
N ALA A 56 -8.37 -6.21 -12.45
CA ALA A 56 -7.51 -6.11 -13.63
C ALA A 56 -6.16 -6.84 -13.47
N GLY A 57 -5.82 -7.29 -12.26
CA GLY A 57 -4.56 -7.97 -11.94
C GLY A 57 -3.32 -7.08 -12.15
N LYS A 58 -3.45 -5.76 -11.98
CA LYS A 58 -2.35 -4.82 -12.28
C LYS A 58 -2.34 -3.59 -11.38
N CYS A 59 -1.16 -3.01 -11.22
CA CYS A 59 -1.01 -1.70 -10.59
C CYS A 59 -1.47 -0.57 -11.52
N VAL A 60 -2.35 0.29 -11.01
CA VAL A 60 -2.93 1.44 -11.71
C VAL A 60 -2.69 2.72 -10.91
N SER A 61 -2.56 3.86 -11.59
CA SER A 61 -2.53 5.14 -10.90
C SER A 61 -3.94 5.62 -10.55
N PHE A 62 -4.06 6.33 -9.44
CA PHE A 62 -5.32 6.95 -8.99
C PHE A 62 -5.04 8.27 -8.26
N LYS A 63 -6.04 9.15 -8.22
CA LYS A 63 -5.97 10.41 -7.49
C LYS A 63 -6.37 10.20 -6.04
N TYR A 64 -5.39 10.10 -5.15
CA TYR A 64 -5.63 10.07 -3.70
C TYR A 64 -6.02 11.46 -3.21
N GLY A 65 -7.04 11.53 -2.35
CA GLY A 65 -7.59 12.76 -1.80
C GLY A 65 -6.74 13.41 -0.71
N GLY A 66 -5.68 12.74 -0.22
CA GLY A 66 -4.73 13.30 0.74
C GLY A 66 -5.04 13.04 2.22
N CYS A 67 -6.13 12.35 2.55
CA CYS A 67 -6.37 11.82 3.90
C CYS A 67 -7.21 10.54 3.86
N LYS A 68 -7.14 9.76 4.95
CA LYS A 68 -7.81 8.45 5.10
C LYS A 68 -7.37 7.48 3.99
N GLY A 69 -8.26 6.59 3.59
CA GLY A 69 -7.90 5.49 2.69
C GLY A 69 -7.37 4.29 3.45
N ASN A 70 -6.77 3.38 2.69
CA ASN A 70 -6.20 2.15 3.21
C ASN A 70 -4.80 1.89 2.63
N GLY A 71 -4.19 0.76 3.02
CA GLY A 71 -2.83 0.41 2.62
C GLY A 71 -2.65 -0.06 1.17
N ASN A 72 -3.70 -0.19 0.36
CA ASN A 72 -3.60 -0.39 -1.10
C ASN A 72 -3.26 0.94 -1.78
N LYS A 73 -2.09 1.47 -1.41
CA LYS A 73 -1.58 2.78 -1.77
C LYS A 73 -0.07 2.72 -1.77
N PHE A 74 0.52 3.08 -2.90
CA PHE A 74 1.95 2.99 -3.19
C PHE A 74 2.42 4.30 -3.83
N TYR A 75 3.65 4.69 -3.54
CA TYR A 75 4.26 5.95 -3.99
C TYR A 75 4.95 5.81 -5.35
N SER A 76 5.05 4.60 -5.89
CA SER A 76 5.49 4.34 -7.25
C SER A 76 4.86 3.08 -7.83
N GLN A 77 4.81 2.97 -9.16
CA GLN A 77 4.39 1.75 -9.84
C GLN A 77 5.27 0.56 -9.46
N LYS A 78 6.58 0.78 -9.37
CA LYS A 78 7.56 -0.24 -9.00
C LYS A 78 7.24 -0.82 -7.62
N GLU A 79 7.02 0.04 -6.63
CA GLU A 79 6.65 -0.36 -5.27
C GLU A 79 5.35 -1.17 -5.25
N CYS A 80 4.33 -0.75 -6.02
CA CYS A 80 3.10 -1.53 -6.14
C CYS A 80 3.35 -2.92 -6.75
N ASN A 81 4.15 -3.00 -7.82
CA ASN A 81 4.46 -4.27 -8.47
C ASN A 81 5.31 -5.20 -7.58
N GLU A 82 6.21 -4.65 -6.77
CA GLU A 82 7.02 -5.43 -5.81
C GLU A 82 6.14 -6.07 -4.73
N TYR A 83 5.06 -5.40 -4.30
CA TYR A 83 4.14 -5.91 -3.28
C TYR A 83 3.02 -6.80 -3.85
N CYS A 84 2.50 -6.46 -5.03
CA CYS A 84 1.26 -7.06 -5.56
C CYS A 84 1.39 -7.63 -6.99
N GLY A 85 2.45 -7.29 -7.72
CA GLY A 85 2.62 -7.62 -9.14
C GLY A 85 3.22 -8.99 -9.42
N VAL A 86 3.65 -9.72 -8.38
CA VAL A 86 4.05 -11.12 -8.50
C VAL A 86 2.90 -12.02 -8.05
N VAL A 87 2.38 -12.82 -8.98
CA VAL A 87 1.78 -14.10 -8.61
C VAL A 87 2.94 -14.89 -8.04
N LYS A 88 3.08 -14.96 -6.72
CA LYS A 88 3.93 -15.98 -6.09
C LYS A 88 3.22 -17.31 -6.30
N ASP A 89 3.30 -17.81 -7.53
CA ASP A 89 3.00 -19.20 -7.82
C ASP A 89 4.09 -19.98 -7.10
N GLY A 90 3.69 -20.66 -6.03
CA GLY A 90 4.57 -21.43 -5.17
C GLY A 90 5.09 -22.71 -5.82
N ASP A 91 5.23 -22.78 -7.16
CA ASP A 91 5.90 -23.87 -7.88
C ASP A 91 6.10 -23.58 -9.40
N GLU A 92 6.80 -22.51 -9.79
CA GLU A 92 7.25 -22.38 -11.21
C GLU A 92 8.74 -22.01 -11.34
N GLU A 93 9.58 -22.64 -10.53
CA GLU A 93 11.01 -22.87 -10.86
C GLU A 93 11.28 -24.38 -10.95
N LEU A 94 10.46 -25.11 -11.71
CA LEU A 94 10.73 -26.52 -12.05
C LEU A 94 10.21 -26.97 -13.42
N LEU A 95 9.89 -26.05 -14.33
CA LEU A 95 9.60 -26.39 -15.73
C LEU A 95 10.23 -25.37 -16.70
N LYS A 96 11.51 -25.60 -16.99
CA LYS A 96 12.28 -25.35 -18.23
C LYS A 96 13.76 -25.34 -17.81
N THR A 97 14.47 -26.46 -17.79
CA THR A 97 15.09 -27.03 -19.00
C THR A 97 15.58 -28.47 -18.71
N ASN A 98 14.92 -29.47 -19.28
CA ASN A 98 15.58 -30.58 -19.98
C ASN A 98 15.12 -30.48 -21.44
#